data_AF-A0A534IJ69-F1
#
_entry.id   AF-A0A534IJ69-F1
#
_cell.length_a   1.000
_cell.length_b   1.000
_cell.length_c   1.000
_cell.angle_alpha   90.00
_cell.angle_beta   90.00
_cell.angle_gamma   90.00
#
_symmetry.space_group_name_H-M   'P 1'
#
loop_
_entity.id
_entity.type
_entity.pdbx_description
1 polymer ?
#
loop_
_entity_poly.entity_id
_entity_poly.type
_entity_poly.pdbx_seq_one_letter_code
_entity_poly.pdbx_strand_id
1 'polypeptide(L)'
;TTYRWYAHDRTLASAARAAWNAAGANLMFNPRMNFVWGGSYAIRRETFERTYIAAKWASALSDDMVVTQAVKGVGLRVAYVPRATVVTDEPTDWRGTLEWTTRQTVMMRAYDPRVTRYAALAYATITGSVDLGIGLAIVAAVADPAYWLPALLLLSHVPFLAAKALLRLATFRRITGHRLGPTGAFVLGSLVAPWLALFNLNAARKLRVISWRGTLYELRGPAPIRVVRR
;
A
#
# COMPACT_ATOMS: atom_id res chain seq x y z
N THR A 1 6.11 -6.02 15.46
CA THR A 1 5.20 -6.31 14.33
C THR A 1 5.99 -6.87 13.18
N THR A 2 5.34 -7.67 12.34
CA THR A 2 5.88 -8.09 11.05
C THR A 2 5.12 -7.38 9.93
N TYR A 3 5.18 -7.90 8.70
CA TYR A 3 4.35 -7.49 7.57
C TYR A 3 4.11 -8.69 6.66
N ARG A 4 3.14 -8.59 5.73
CA ARG A 4 2.93 -9.63 4.71
C ARG A 4 3.63 -9.30 3.40
N TRP A 5 4.04 -10.36 2.71
CA TRP A 5 4.43 -10.32 1.30
C TRP A 5 3.51 -11.20 0.48
N TYR A 6 2.82 -10.64 -0.50
CA TYR A 6 1.94 -11.44 -1.37
C TYR A 6 2.73 -12.24 -2.40
N ALA A 7 2.31 -13.50 -2.61
CA ALA A 7 2.70 -14.27 -3.78
C ALA A 7 2.26 -13.54 -5.07
N HIS A 8 3.07 -13.65 -6.11
CA HIS A 8 2.95 -12.88 -7.36
C HIS A 8 3.37 -13.69 -8.59
N ASP A 9 3.24 -15.01 -8.49
CA ASP A 9 3.66 -16.00 -9.47
C ASP A 9 2.55 -16.42 -10.44
N ARG A 10 1.28 -16.10 -10.15
CA ARG A 10 0.14 -16.60 -10.94
C ARG A 10 -0.40 -15.63 -11.99
N THR A 11 -0.65 -14.37 -11.64
CA THR A 11 -1.28 -13.38 -12.53
C THR A 11 -0.63 -12.00 -12.41
N LEU A 12 -0.73 -11.18 -13.46
CA LEU A 12 -0.28 -9.78 -13.40
C LEU A 12 -1.06 -8.97 -12.34
N ALA A 13 -2.34 -9.28 -12.13
CA ALA A 13 -3.13 -8.68 -11.05
C ALA A 13 -2.56 -9.01 -9.66
N SER A 14 -2.19 -10.28 -9.43
CA SER A 14 -1.53 -10.70 -8.18
C SER A 14 -0.19 -10.01 -8.00
N ALA A 15 0.58 -9.84 -9.08
CA ALA A 15 1.85 -9.11 -9.05
C ALA A 15 1.68 -7.62 -8.78
N ALA A 16 0.68 -6.96 -9.38
CA ALA A 16 0.34 -5.57 -9.11
C ALA A 16 -0.10 -5.38 -7.66
N ARG A 17 -0.95 -6.27 -7.13
CA ARG A 17 -1.34 -6.25 -5.70
C ARG A 17 -0.14 -6.45 -4.78
N ALA A 18 0.74 -7.39 -5.10
CA ALA A 18 1.95 -7.64 -4.32
C ALA A 18 2.89 -6.43 -4.31
N ALA A 19 3.11 -5.81 -5.48
CA ALA A 19 3.92 -4.62 -5.61
C ALA A 19 3.31 -3.41 -4.87
N TRP A 20 1.99 -3.24 -4.96
CA TRP A 20 1.23 -2.22 -4.23
C TRP A 20 1.39 -2.42 -2.71
N ASN A 21 1.17 -3.63 -2.20
CA ASN A 21 1.36 -3.96 -0.78
C ASN A 21 2.82 -3.76 -0.34
N ALA A 22 3.79 -4.14 -1.17
CA ALA A 22 5.21 -3.98 -0.90
C ALA A 22 5.66 -2.50 -0.78
N ALA A 23 4.87 -1.54 -1.27
CA ALA A 23 5.11 -0.13 -0.98
C ALA A 23 4.95 0.18 0.53
N GLY A 24 3.94 -0.41 1.18
CA GLY A 24 3.73 -0.32 2.62
C GLY A 24 4.87 -0.93 3.43
N ALA A 25 5.49 -2.01 2.92
CA ALA A 25 6.63 -2.64 3.58
C ALA A 25 7.83 -1.68 3.73
N ASN A 26 8.02 -0.72 2.81
CA ASN A 26 9.09 0.29 2.95
C ASN A 26 8.82 1.23 4.13
N LEU A 27 7.55 1.56 4.39
CA LEU A 27 7.16 2.42 5.51
C LEU A 27 7.49 1.77 6.86
N MET A 28 7.46 0.44 6.93
CA MET A 28 7.73 -0.32 8.15
C MET A 28 9.16 -0.12 8.67
N PHE A 29 10.11 0.19 7.78
CA PHE A 29 11.51 0.50 8.15
C PHE A 29 11.71 1.91 8.70
N ASN A 30 10.73 2.81 8.58
CA ASN A 30 10.81 4.16 9.13
C ASN A 30 10.04 4.24 10.46
N PRO A 31 10.69 4.43 11.63
CA PRO A 31 10.02 4.46 12.94
C PRO A 31 8.91 5.52 13.06
N ARG A 32 8.97 6.60 12.28
CA ARG A 32 7.94 7.64 12.28
C ARG A 32 6.69 7.18 11.53
N MET A 33 6.87 6.46 10.41
CA MET A 33 5.79 6.08 9.48
C MET A 33 5.28 4.65 9.65
N ASN A 34 6.02 3.80 10.36
CA ASN A 34 5.65 2.41 10.54
C ASN A 34 4.36 2.25 11.36
N PHE A 35 3.74 1.09 11.25
CA PHE A 35 2.47 0.78 11.91
C PHE A 35 2.46 -0.69 12.31
N VAL A 36 1.56 -1.07 13.20
CA VAL A 36 1.30 -2.47 13.51
C VAL A 36 0.50 -3.06 12.35
N TRP A 37 0.87 -4.25 11.90
CA TRP A 37 0.09 -5.02 10.94
C TRP A 37 -0.64 -6.15 11.68
N GLY A 38 -1.98 -6.18 11.56
CA GLY A 38 -2.84 -7.06 12.34
C GLY A 38 -2.60 -8.56 12.14
N GLY A 39 -1.98 -8.95 11.03
CA GLY A 39 -1.72 -10.37 10.75
C GLY A 39 -0.61 -10.98 11.62
N SER A 40 0.30 -10.20 12.20
CA SER A 40 1.34 -10.72 13.09
C SER A 40 2.05 -9.61 13.88
N TYR A 41 1.76 -9.54 15.18
CA TYR A 41 2.45 -8.67 16.12
C TYR A 41 2.41 -9.23 17.54
N ALA A 42 3.21 -8.64 18.42
CA ALA A 42 3.18 -8.89 19.86
C ALA A 42 3.24 -7.55 20.60
N ILE A 43 2.62 -7.49 21.77
CA ILE A 43 2.58 -6.32 22.66
C ILE A 43 2.68 -6.80 24.11
N ARG A 44 3.33 -6.02 24.98
CA ARG A 44 3.37 -6.31 26.42
C ARG A 44 1.97 -6.11 27.00
N ARG A 45 1.55 -7.02 27.89
CA ARG A 45 0.26 -6.94 28.60
C ARG A 45 0.05 -5.57 29.25
N GLU A 46 1.04 -5.11 30.00
CA GLU A 46 0.99 -3.80 30.67
C GLU A 46 0.71 -2.65 29.69
N THR A 47 1.36 -2.64 28.52
CA THR A 47 1.12 -1.62 27.50
C THR A 47 -0.29 -1.73 26.93
N PHE A 48 -0.77 -2.95 26.68
CA PHE A 48 -2.12 -3.20 26.17
C PHE A 48 -3.20 -2.67 27.13
N GLU A 49 -3.05 -2.96 28.42
CA GLU A 49 -3.97 -2.52 29.48
C GLU A 49 -3.89 -1.01 29.69
N ARG A 50 -2.69 -0.44 29.86
CA ARG A 50 -2.46 1.00 30.07
C ARG A 50 -3.00 1.87 28.93
N THR A 51 -3.05 1.34 27.72
CA THR A 51 -3.52 2.08 26.54
C THR A 51 -4.98 1.82 26.17
N TYR A 52 -5.69 1.02 26.98
CA TYR A 52 -7.12 0.69 26.85
C TYR A 52 -7.49 0.17 25.45
N ILE A 53 -6.63 -0.67 24.85
CA ILE A 53 -6.84 -1.15 23.47
C ILE A 53 -8.13 -1.96 23.33
N ALA A 54 -8.43 -2.84 24.29
CA ALA A 54 -9.65 -3.66 24.26
C ALA A 54 -10.93 -2.82 24.13
N ALA A 55 -11.04 -1.73 24.90
CA ALA A 55 -12.19 -0.83 24.83
C ALA A 55 -12.27 -0.09 23.50
N LYS A 56 -11.12 0.32 22.93
CA LYS A 56 -11.06 1.03 21.65
C LYS A 56 -11.48 0.14 20.47
N TRP A 57 -11.13 -1.15 20.49
CA TRP A 57 -11.52 -2.09 19.44
C TRP A 57 -13.03 -2.24 19.25
N ALA A 58 -13.82 -2.06 20.31
CA ALA A 58 -15.27 -2.17 20.23
C ALA A 58 -15.92 -1.16 19.26
N SER A 59 -15.21 -0.09 18.90
CA SER A 59 -15.73 0.98 18.04
C SER A 59 -14.86 1.28 16.82
N ALA A 60 -13.88 0.43 16.51
CA ALA A 60 -12.86 0.70 15.50
C ALA A 60 -12.82 -0.33 14.37
N LEU A 61 -12.54 0.13 13.15
CA LEU A 61 -12.61 -0.72 11.95
C LEU A 61 -11.39 -1.61 11.78
N SER A 62 -10.23 -1.06 12.11
CA SER A 62 -8.93 -1.69 11.98
C SER A 62 -8.35 -1.83 13.37
N ASP A 63 -8.24 -3.06 13.82
CA ASP A 63 -7.66 -3.44 15.11
C ASP A 63 -6.21 -2.96 15.23
N ASP A 64 -5.43 -3.14 14.17
CA ASP A 64 -4.00 -2.84 14.11
C ASP A 64 -3.69 -1.33 14.09
N MET A 65 -4.52 -0.52 13.43
CA MET A 65 -4.39 0.94 13.47
C MET A 65 -4.74 1.50 14.85
N VAL A 66 -5.70 0.89 15.57
CA VAL A 66 -5.95 1.24 16.98
C VAL A 66 -4.72 0.99 17.83
N VAL A 67 -4.11 -0.19 17.71
CA VAL A 67 -2.87 -0.52 18.44
C VAL A 67 -1.77 0.48 18.08
N THR A 68 -1.62 0.79 16.78
CA THR A 68 -0.62 1.75 16.30
C THR A 68 -0.77 3.12 16.94
N GLN A 69 -1.97 3.70 16.90
CA GLN A 69 -2.25 5.01 17.48
C GLN A 69 -2.13 5.00 19.00
N ALA A 70 -2.61 3.95 19.67
CA ALA A 70 -2.56 3.81 21.12
C ALA A 70 -1.13 3.73 21.65
N VAL A 71 -0.27 2.94 21.00
CA VAL A 71 1.15 2.78 21.37
C VAL A 71 1.93 4.06 21.07
N LYS A 72 1.79 4.62 19.86
CA LYS A 72 2.50 5.86 19.49
C LYS A 72 2.03 7.07 20.29
N GLY A 73 0.75 7.11 20.66
CA GLY A 73 0.15 8.18 21.46
C GLY A 73 0.73 8.31 22.86
N VAL A 74 1.28 7.23 23.43
CA VAL A 74 2.01 7.24 24.72
C VAL A 74 3.53 7.32 24.55
N GLY A 75 4.01 7.72 23.37
CA GLY A 75 5.44 7.90 23.07
C GLY A 75 6.22 6.61 22.81
N LEU A 76 5.56 5.45 22.78
CA LEU A 76 6.21 4.18 22.48
C LEU A 76 6.39 3.98 20.97
N ARG A 77 7.35 3.12 20.61
CA ARG A 77 7.71 2.83 19.22
C ARG A 77 7.16 1.49 18.77
N VAL A 78 6.80 1.41 17.49
CA VAL A 78 6.53 0.13 16.84
C VAL A 78 7.86 -0.43 16.32
N ALA A 79 8.23 -1.64 16.76
CA ALA A 79 9.42 -2.34 16.27
C ALA A 79 9.03 -3.28 15.12
N TYR A 80 9.68 -3.14 13.96
CA TYR A 80 9.47 -3.99 12.79
C TYR A 80 10.49 -5.13 12.75
N VAL A 81 10.01 -6.36 12.53
CA VAL A 81 10.82 -7.57 12.43
C VAL A 81 10.71 -8.13 11.00
N PRO A 82 11.58 -7.71 10.06
CA PRO A 82 11.43 -8.08 8.65
C PRO A 82 11.70 -9.56 8.38
N ARG A 83 12.50 -10.24 9.22
CA ARG A 83 12.76 -11.69 9.11
C ARG A 83 11.50 -12.53 9.37
N ALA A 84 10.51 -11.97 10.06
CA ALA A 84 9.24 -12.63 10.36
C ALA A 84 8.13 -12.22 9.36
N THR A 85 8.51 -11.71 8.19
CA THR A 85 7.56 -11.41 7.10
C THR A 85 6.83 -12.68 6.71
N VAL A 86 5.50 -12.60 6.62
CA VAL A 86 4.66 -13.75 6.27
C VAL A 86 4.37 -13.72 4.77
N VAL A 87 4.65 -14.82 4.06
CA VAL A 87 4.23 -14.97 2.66
C VAL A 87 2.74 -15.31 2.65
N THR A 88 1.95 -14.52 1.92
CA THR A 88 0.52 -14.75 1.74
C THR A 88 0.25 -15.21 0.31
N ASP A 89 -0.08 -16.49 0.15
CA ASP A 89 -0.54 -17.05 -1.13
C ASP A 89 -2.06 -16.93 -1.23
N GLU A 90 -2.50 -15.92 -1.99
CA GLU A 90 -3.92 -15.64 -2.21
C GLU A 90 -4.06 -15.13 -3.65
N PRO A 91 -4.19 -15.99 -4.66
CA PRO A 91 -4.30 -15.56 -6.05
C PRO A 91 -5.51 -14.64 -6.25
N THR A 92 -5.36 -13.66 -7.15
CA THR A 92 -6.45 -12.72 -7.43
C THR A 92 -6.45 -12.26 -8.88
N ASP A 93 -7.61 -11.83 -9.35
CA ASP A 93 -7.82 -11.15 -10.61
C ASP A 93 -7.81 -9.62 -10.41
N TRP A 94 -8.07 -8.86 -11.48
CA TRP A 94 -8.10 -7.40 -11.41
C TRP A 94 -9.26 -6.89 -10.55
N ARG A 95 -10.42 -7.56 -10.58
CA ARG A 95 -11.59 -7.18 -9.77
C ARG A 95 -11.28 -7.28 -8.28
N GLY A 96 -10.76 -8.43 -7.84
CA GLY A 96 -10.35 -8.65 -6.46
C GLY A 96 -9.18 -7.75 -6.03
N THR A 97 -8.23 -7.50 -6.93
CA THR A 97 -7.13 -6.55 -6.69
C THR A 97 -7.64 -5.13 -6.44
N LEU A 98 -8.55 -4.64 -7.29
CA LEU A 98 -9.14 -3.31 -7.16
C LEU A 98 -9.97 -3.19 -5.88
N GLU A 99 -10.84 -4.17 -5.61
CA GLU A 99 -11.67 -4.20 -4.39
C GLU A 99 -10.78 -4.16 -3.14
N TRP A 100 -9.77 -5.02 -3.09
CA TRP A 100 -8.88 -5.13 -1.95
C TRP A 100 -8.05 -3.87 -1.75
N THR A 101 -7.37 -3.38 -2.80
CA THR A 101 -6.49 -2.21 -2.69
C THR A 101 -7.26 -0.91 -2.43
N THR A 102 -8.47 -0.78 -2.99
CA THR A 102 -9.39 0.32 -2.67
C THR A 102 -9.78 0.28 -1.19
N ARG A 103 -10.15 -0.88 -0.65
CA ARG A 103 -10.51 -1.03 0.76
C ARG A 103 -9.34 -0.67 1.69
N GLN A 104 -8.12 -1.14 1.39
CA GLN A 104 -6.92 -0.76 2.16
C GLN A 104 -6.69 0.77 2.13
N THR A 105 -6.85 1.39 0.97
CA THR A 105 -6.67 2.85 0.81
C THR A 105 -7.74 3.65 1.55
N VAL A 106 -8.98 3.18 1.52
CA VAL A 106 -10.12 3.78 2.22
C VAL A 106 -9.92 3.70 3.75
N MET A 107 -9.46 2.55 4.25
CA MET A 107 -9.10 2.38 5.67
C MET A 107 -7.97 3.34 6.04
N MET A 108 -6.87 3.35 5.28
CA MET A 108 -5.75 4.27 5.51
C MET A 108 -6.20 5.74 5.58
N ARG A 109 -7.05 6.18 4.66
CA ARG A 109 -7.61 7.54 4.65
C ARG A 109 -8.41 7.86 5.91
N ALA A 110 -9.17 6.91 6.43
CA ALA A 110 -9.97 7.10 7.63
C ALA A 110 -9.07 7.33 8.87
N TYR A 111 -7.88 6.70 8.91
CA TYR A 111 -6.96 6.80 10.05
C TYR A 111 -5.95 7.94 9.95
N ASP A 112 -5.41 8.24 8.76
CA ASP A 112 -4.49 9.35 8.56
C ASP A 112 -4.68 10.03 7.18
N PRO A 113 -5.55 11.06 7.11
CA PRO A 113 -5.79 11.80 5.87
C PRO A 113 -4.54 12.50 5.31
N ARG A 114 -3.53 12.80 6.15
CA ARG A 114 -2.33 13.53 5.72
C ARG A 114 -1.46 12.63 4.85
N VAL A 115 -1.27 11.38 5.27
CA VAL A 115 -0.50 10.41 4.50
C VAL A 115 -1.20 10.12 3.16
N THR A 116 -2.54 10.07 3.13
CA THR A 116 -3.30 9.91 1.89
C THR A 116 -3.09 11.09 0.91
N ARG A 117 -3.07 12.34 1.40
CA ARG A 117 -2.81 13.52 0.55
C ARG A 117 -1.39 13.50 -0.01
N TYR A 118 -0.40 13.20 0.82
CA TYR A 118 0.98 13.06 0.39
C TYR A 118 1.14 11.96 -0.66
N ALA A 119 0.53 10.79 -0.42
CA ALA A 119 0.53 9.69 -1.38
C ALA A 119 -0.15 10.09 -2.70
N ALA A 120 -1.27 10.80 -2.65
CA ALA A 120 -1.97 11.27 -3.86
C ALA A 120 -1.10 12.20 -4.69
N LEU A 121 -0.41 13.15 -4.07
CA LEU A 121 0.52 14.03 -4.78
C LEU A 121 1.67 13.23 -5.38
N ALA A 122 2.32 12.36 -4.59
CA ALA A 122 3.46 11.56 -5.05
C ALA A 122 3.10 10.65 -6.23
N TYR A 123 1.98 9.92 -6.15
CA TYR A 123 1.55 9.04 -7.22
C TYR A 123 1.04 9.81 -8.44
N ALA A 124 0.35 10.94 -8.26
CA ALA A 124 -0.06 11.80 -9.39
C ALA A 124 1.14 12.37 -10.15
N THR A 125 2.19 12.80 -9.45
CA THR A 125 3.43 13.27 -10.09
C THR A 125 4.10 12.16 -10.88
N ILE A 126 4.23 10.96 -10.30
CA ILE A 126 4.84 9.80 -10.97
C ILE A 126 4.05 9.43 -12.22
N THR A 127 2.74 9.12 -12.10
CA THR A 127 1.94 8.67 -13.23
C THR A 127 1.78 9.76 -14.28
N GLY A 128 1.56 11.01 -13.86
CA GLY A 128 1.44 12.15 -14.77
C GLY A 128 2.73 12.40 -15.56
N SER A 129 3.90 12.16 -14.96
CA SER A 129 5.18 12.24 -15.67
C SER A 129 5.29 11.15 -16.73
N VAL A 130 4.87 9.91 -16.44
CA VAL A 130 4.87 8.84 -17.46
C VAL A 130 3.88 9.17 -18.57
N ASP A 131 2.63 9.48 -18.22
CA ASP A 131 1.56 9.66 -19.18
C ASP A 131 1.89 10.83 -20.13
N LEU A 132 2.40 11.94 -19.59
CA LEU A 132 2.88 13.06 -20.40
C LEU A 132 4.11 12.69 -21.23
N GLY A 133 5.07 11.95 -20.66
CA GLY A 133 6.25 11.49 -21.38
C GLY A 133 5.91 10.60 -22.57
N ILE A 134 4.94 9.69 -22.41
CA ILE A 134 4.40 8.87 -23.51
C ILE A 134 3.74 9.77 -24.56
N GLY A 135 2.90 10.73 -24.15
CA GLY A 135 2.26 11.67 -25.05
C GLY A 135 3.26 12.47 -25.88
N LEU A 136 4.31 13.00 -25.25
CA LEU A 136 5.38 13.73 -25.94
C LEU A 136 6.21 12.82 -26.86
N ALA A 137 6.46 11.55 -26.50
CA ALA A 137 7.13 10.60 -27.38
C ALA A 137 6.31 10.33 -28.64
N ILE A 138 4.98 10.24 -28.53
CA ILE A 138 4.09 10.10 -29.69
C ILE A 138 4.18 11.34 -30.58
N VAL A 139 4.09 12.55 -30.01
CA VAL A 139 4.27 13.81 -30.76
C VAL A 139 5.64 13.87 -31.44
N ALA A 140 6.70 13.42 -30.75
CA ALA A 140 8.05 13.39 -31.29
C ALA A 140 8.19 12.46 -32.50
N ALA A 141 7.44 11.35 -32.50
CA ALA A 141 7.47 10.36 -33.58
C ALA A 141 6.65 10.79 -34.82
N VAL A 142 5.59 11.58 -34.65
CA VAL A 142 4.64 11.89 -35.74
C VAL A 142 4.68 13.34 -36.24
N ALA A 143 5.23 14.28 -35.45
CA ALA A 143 5.17 15.70 -35.76
C ALA A 143 6.54 16.38 -35.70
N ASP A 144 7.22 16.39 -34.54
CA ASP A 144 8.47 17.14 -34.35
C ASP A 144 9.45 16.40 -33.42
N PRO A 145 10.61 15.95 -33.93
CA PRO A 145 11.64 15.27 -33.14
C PRO A 145 12.15 16.06 -31.90
N ALA A 146 11.96 17.38 -31.83
CA ALA A 146 12.35 18.20 -30.69
C ALA A 146 11.71 17.73 -29.36
N TYR A 147 10.56 17.05 -29.42
CA TYR A 147 9.87 16.52 -28.24
C TYR A 147 10.51 15.24 -27.65
N TRP A 148 11.50 14.63 -28.29
CA TRP A 148 12.19 13.45 -27.73
C TRP A 148 12.89 13.74 -26.42
N LEU A 149 13.59 14.88 -26.31
CA LEU A 149 14.31 15.23 -25.09
C LEU A 149 13.38 15.37 -23.87
N PRO A 150 12.31 16.21 -23.89
CA PRO A 150 11.39 16.28 -22.76
C PRO A 150 10.64 14.96 -22.51
N ALA A 151 10.31 14.19 -23.55
CA ALA A 151 9.71 12.86 -23.39
C ALA A 151 10.63 11.91 -22.59
N LEU A 152 11.91 11.82 -22.98
CA LEU A 152 12.90 10.97 -22.31
C LEU A 152 13.18 11.42 -20.87
N LEU A 153 13.23 12.72 -20.61
CA LEU A 153 13.39 13.26 -19.25
C LEU A 153 12.21 12.86 -18.36
N LEU A 154 10.99 12.96 -18.86
CA LEU A 154 9.78 12.55 -18.14
C LEU A 154 9.71 11.03 -17.95
N LEU A 155 10.12 10.24 -18.95
CA LEU A 155 10.14 8.77 -18.88
C LEU A 155 11.31 8.21 -18.08
N SER A 156 12.32 9.03 -17.76
CA SER A 156 13.54 8.60 -17.06
C SER A 156 13.29 7.89 -15.73
N HIS A 157 12.17 8.17 -15.05
CA HIS A 157 11.84 7.55 -13.77
C HIS A 157 11.34 6.10 -13.88
N VAL A 158 10.93 5.64 -15.07
CA VAL A 158 10.49 4.25 -15.33
C VAL A 158 11.58 3.22 -15.01
N PRO A 159 12.83 3.34 -15.54
CA PRO A 159 13.91 2.44 -15.16
C PRO A 159 14.26 2.52 -13.67
N PHE A 160 14.14 3.69 -13.02
CA PHE A 160 14.34 3.80 -11.57
C PHE A 160 13.24 3.06 -10.77
N LEU A 161 11.99 3.07 -11.24
CA LEU A 161 10.90 2.28 -10.66
C LEU A 161 11.18 0.78 -10.75
N ALA A 162 11.63 0.32 -11.93
CA ALA A 162 12.02 -1.07 -12.13
C ALA A 162 13.22 -1.46 -11.25
N ALA A 163 14.26 -0.63 -11.20
CA ALA A 163 15.44 -0.84 -10.34
C ALA A 163 15.06 -0.91 -8.85
N LYS A 164 14.17 -0.02 -8.39
CA LYS A 164 13.64 -0.04 -7.01
C LYS A 164 12.85 -1.32 -6.73
N ALA A 165 12.09 -1.83 -7.70
CA ALA A 165 11.36 -3.08 -7.56
C ALA A 165 12.31 -4.29 -7.47
N LEU A 166 13.34 -4.33 -8.31
CA LEU A 166 14.40 -5.35 -8.28
C LEU A 166 15.11 -5.37 -6.94
N LEU A 167 15.57 -4.20 -6.47
CA LEU A 167 16.23 -4.07 -5.18
C LEU A 167 15.33 -4.55 -4.04
N ARG A 168 14.06 -4.12 -4.02
CA ARG A 168 13.11 -4.52 -2.98
C ARG A 168 12.93 -6.04 -2.95
N LEU A 169 12.71 -6.67 -4.11
CA LEU A 169 12.51 -8.11 -4.18
C LEU A 169 13.77 -8.86 -3.73
N ALA A 170 14.96 -8.43 -4.20
CA ALA A 170 16.23 -9.02 -3.80
C ALA A 170 16.48 -8.90 -2.30
N THR A 171 16.24 -7.72 -1.71
CA THR A 171 16.35 -7.49 -0.27
C THR A 171 15.39 -8.39 0.52
N PHE A 172 14.12 -8.50 0.12
CA PHE A 172 13.16 -9.34 0.83
C PHE A 172 13.48 -10.83 0.71
N ARG A 173 13.95 -11.31 -0.45
CA ARG A 173 14.47 -12.69 -0.59
C ARG A 173 15.62 -12.94 0.38
N ARG A 174 16.57 -12.01 0.49
CA ARG A 174 17.73 -12.14 1.39
C ARG A 174 17.33 -12.10 2.88
N ILE A 175 16.45 -11.20 3.28
CA ILE A 175 16.09 -11.02 4.69
C ILE A 175 15.19 -12.16 5.18
N THR A 176 14.25 -12.60 4.35
CA THR A 176 13.25 -13.60 4.75
C THR A 176 13.69 -15.03 4.48
N GLY A 177 14.60 -15.25 3.54
CA GLY A 177 14.97 -16.59 3.06
C GLY A 177 13.88 -17.26 2.20
N HIS A 178 12.74 -16.60 1.96
CA HIS A 178 11.67 -17.16 1.16
C HIS A 178 11.99 -17.12 -0.33
N ARG A 179 11.60 -18.18 -1.04
CA ARG A 179 11.51 -18.18 -2.51
C ARG A 179 10.28 -17.38 -2.93
N LEU A 180 10.50 -16.09 -3.15
CA LEU A 180 9.47 -15.19 -3.70
C LEU A 180 9.39 -15.39 -5.22
N GLY A 181 8.18 -15.22 -5.78
CA GLY A 181 7.83 -15.45 -7.18
C GLY A 181 8.70 -14.73 -8.23
N PRO A 182 8.42 -14.91 -9.54
CA PRO A 182 9.30 -14.46 -10.62
C PRO A 182 9.61 -12.97 -10.58
N THR A 183 10.89 -12.62 -10.77
CA THR A 183 11.36 -11.23 -10.75
C THR A 183 10.64 -10.37 -11.79
N GLY A 184 10.49 -10.87 -13.02
CA GLY A 184 9.82 -10.14 -14.10
C GLY A 184 8.36 -9.81 -13.76
N ALA A 185 7.61 -10.76 -13.19
CA ALA A 185 6.24 -10.52 -12.76
C ALA A 185 6.15 -9.40 -11.72
N PHE A 186 7.02 -9.42 -10.70
CA PHE A 186 7.05 -8.38 -9.67
C PHE A 186 7.42 -6.99 -10.23
N VAL A 187 8.37 -6.93 -11.17
CA VAL A 187 8.76 -5.68 -11.84
C VAL A 187 7.60 -5.14 -12.67
N LEU A 188 6.96 -5.96 -13.50
CA LEU A 188 5.78 -5.56 -14.27
C LEU A 188 4.64 -5.09 -13.37
N GLY A 189 4.35 -5.83 -12.29
CA GLY A 189 3.37 -5.41 -11.28
C GLY A 189 3.74 -4.08 -10.62
N SER A 190 5.04 -3.83 -10.36
CA SER A 190 5.54 -2.57 -9.80
C SER A 190 5.46 -1.40 -10.76
N LEU A 191 5.53 -1.65 -12.07
CA LEU A 191 5.26 -0.64 -13.08
C LEU A 191 3.77 -0.30 -13.12
N VAL A 192 2.84 -1.23 -12.91
CA VAL A 192 1.40 -0.91 -12.91
C VAL A 192 0.92 -0.29 -11.57
N ALA A 193 1.57 -0.63 -10.46
CA ALA A 193 1.13 -0.27 -9.11
C ALA A 193 0.90 1.24 -8.85
N PRO A 194 1.67 2.21 -9.41
CA PRO A 194 1.42 3.64 -9.23
C PRO A 194 0.06 4.11 -9.76
N TRP A 195 -0.35 3.64 -10.94
CA TRP A 195 -1.66 3.96 -11.53
C TRP A 195 -2.79 3.34 -10.70
N LEU A 196 -2.60 2.09 -10.26
CA LEU A 196 -3.53 1.44 -9.33
C LEU A 196 -3.66 2.23 -8.02
N ALA A 197 -2.54 2.68 -7.44
CA ALA A 197 -2.55 3.49 -6.22
C ALA A 197 -3.26 4.83 -6.43
N LEU A 198 -2.99 5.54 -7.53
CA LEU A 198 -3.66 6.80 -7.86
C LEU A 198 -5.17 6.60 -8.05
N PHE A 199 -5.58 5.55 -8.77
CA PHE A 199 -6.99 5.19 -8.92
C PHE A 199 -7.65 4.97 -7.55
N ASN A 200 -7.02 4.15 -6.70
CA ASN A 200 -7.54 3.84 -5.37
C ASN A 200 -7.65 5.08 -4.49
N LEU A 201 -6.67 5.98 -4.55
CA LEU A 201 -6.67 7.24 -3.80
C LEU A 201 -7.82 8.15 -4.24
N ASN A 202 -8.10 8.22 -5.55
CA ASN A 202 -9.23 8.96 -6.09
C ASN A 202 -10.57 8.32 -5.72
N ALA A 203 -10.71 7.00 -5.83
CA ALA A 203 -11.89 6.26 -5.41
C ALA A 203 -12.16 6.44 -3.91
N ALA A 204 -11.10 6.35 -3.10
CA ALA A 204 -11.16 6.51 -1.66
C ALA A 204 -11.66 7.89 -1.23
N ARG A 205 -11.48 8.96 -2.01
CA ARG A 205 -12.03 10.29 -1.68
C ARG A 205 -13.56 10.29 -1.57
N LYS A 206 -14.23 9.51 -2.43
CA LYS A 206 -15.70 9.48 -2.56
C LYS A 206 -16.34 8.42 -1.66
N LEU A 207 -15.65 7.32 -1.40
CA LEU A 207 -16.19 6.21 -0.63
C LEU A 207 -16.35 6.58 0.84
N ARG A 208 -17.58 6.49 1.36
CA ARG A 208 -17.89 6.62 2.78
C ARG A 208 -18.38 5.32 3.40
N VAL A 209 -18.76 4.35 2.58
CA VAL A 209 -19.23 3.04 3.03
C VAL A 209 -18.37 1.96 2.40
N ILE A 210 -17.98 0.96 3.19
CA ILE A 210 -17.30 -0.24 2.70
C ILE A 210 -18.10 -1.48 3.07
N SER A 211 -18.11 -2.46 2.16
CA SER A 211 -18.55 -3.81 2.45
C SER A 211 -17.36 -4.64 2.89
N TRP A 212 -17.49 -5.35 4.01
CA TRP A 212 -16.49 -6.30 4.45
C TRP A 212 -17.15 -7.48 5.17
N ARG A 213 -16.88 -8.69 4.69
CA ARG A 213 -17.46 -9.95 5.22
C ARG A 213 -18.98 -9.88 5.38
N GLY A 214 -19.67 -9.33 4.36
CA GLY A 214 -21.13 -9.18 4.35
C GLY A 214 -21.67 -7.97 5.12
N THR A 215 -20.85 -7.33 5.97
CA THR A 215 -21.29 -6.15 6.76
C THR A 215 -20.93 -4.84 6.05
N LEU A 216 -21.85 -3.88 6.08
CA LEU A 216 -21.64 -2.51 5.59
C LEU A 216 -21.23 -1.58 6.73
N TYR A 217 -20.10 -0.91 6.57
CA TYR A 217 -19.53 0.03 7.54
C TYR A 217 -19.47 1.44 6.95
N GLU A 218 -20.04 2.43 7.64
CA GLU A 218 -19.89 3.85 7.32
C GLU A 218 -18.66 4.44 8.05
N LEU A 219 -17.78 5.06 7.27
CA LEU A 219 -16.53 5.67 7.66
C LEU A 219 -16.72 7.16 7.91
N ARG A 220 -16.76 7.55 9.18
CA ARG A 220 -16.81 8.96 9.61
C ARG A 220 -15.46 9.49 10.11
N GLY A 221 -14.46 8.61 10.23
CA GLY A 221 -13.14 8.85 10.80
C GLY A 221 -12.52 7.53 11.28
N PRO A 222 -11.47 7.57 12.14
CA PRO A 222 -10.83 6.35 12.68
C PRO A 222 -11.72 5.58 13.66
N ALA A 223 -12.56 6.30 14.42
CA ALA A 223 -13.59 5.79 15.32
C ALA A 223 -14.55 6.94 15.72
N PRO A 224 -15.81 6.66 16.12
CA PRO A 224 -16.46 5.35 16.07
C PRO A 224 -16.95 5.00 14.66
N ILE A 225 -16.92 3.71 14.30
CA ILE A 225 -17.57 3.21 13.08
C ILE A 225 -19.07 3.14 13.29
N ARG A 226 -19.86 3.47 12.26
CA ARG A 226 -21.28 3.13 12.24
C ARG A 226 -21.51 1.90 11.36
N VAL A 227 -22.03 0.82 11.94
CA VAL A 227 -22.53 -0.34 11.18
C VAL A 227 -23.85 0.06 10.53
N VAL A 228 -23.92 -0.01 9.21
CA VAL A 228 -25.11 0.37 8.43
C VAL A 228 -26.04 -0.83 8.25
N ARG A 229 -25.48 -2.01 7.97
CA ARG A 229 -26.22 -3.26 7.72
C ARG A 229 -25.33 -4.47 7.98
N ARG A 230 -25.91 -5.53 8.55
CA ARG A 230 -25.28 -6.86 8.69
C ARG A 230 -25.79 -7.80 7.60
#